data_AF-A0A9C6UA41-F1
#
_entry.id   AF-A0A9C6UA41-F1
#
_cell.length_a   1.000
_cell.length_b   1.000
_cell.length_c   1.000
_cell.angle_alpha   90.00
_cell.angle_beta   90.00
_cell.angle_gamma   90.00
#
_symmetry.space_group_name_H-M   'P 1'
#
loop_
_entity.id
_entity.type
_entity.pdbx_description
1 polymer ?
#
loop_
_entity_poly.entity_id
_entity_poly.type
_entity_poly.pdbx_seq_one_letter_code
_entity_poly.pdbx_strand_id
1 'polypeptide(L)'
;MNPIAIPDDFVELVREGRSLQQSMDLRREHSLGAVQPYILATGTAKKIESLSVVLGDSHIIKLPRGCLPLRAVDVLIKAHWALSSHFCLGWKNTFRFLSTHIYKLPLENERLSTFTAEYKKLMSIEVDKS
;
A
#
# COMPACT_ATOMS: atom_id res chain seq x y z
N MET A 1 6.99 21.42 -20.34
CA MET A 1 6.27 20.15 -20.11
C MET A 1 5.27 20.42 -19.00
N ASN A 2 3.98 20.18 -19.22
CA ASN A 2 3.00 20.32 -18.15
C ASN A 2 3.21 19.19 -17.14
N PRO A 3 3.25 19.50 -15.82
CA PRO A 3 3.30 18.45 -14.81
C PRO A 3 2.02 17.61 -14.94
N ILE A 4 2.19 16.32 -15.20
CA ILE A 4 1.10 15.35 -15.15
C ILE A 4 0.73 15.29 -13.67
N ALA A 5 -0.43 15.84 -13.29
CA ALA A 5 -1.00 15.61 -11.98
C ALA A 5 -1.21 14.09 -11.85
N ILE A 6 -0.33 13.43 -11.09
CA ILE A 6 -0.60 12.07 -10.65
C ILE A 6 -1.76 12.21 -9.66
N PRO A 7 -2.92 11.60 -9.93
CA PRO A 7 -4.03 11.73 -9.02
C PRO A 7 -3.65 11.19 -7.63
N ASP A 8 -4.38 11.59 -6.58
CA ASP A 8 -4.35 10.99 -5.24
C ASP A 8 -4.90 9.54 -5.25
N ASP A 9 -4.61 8.78 -6.31
CA ASP A 9 -5.16 7.46 -6.56
C ASP A 9 -4.41 6.41 -5.76
N PHE A 10 -5.19 5.65 -5.02
CA PHE A 10 -4.77 4.56 -4.15
C PHE A 10 -4.21 3.35 -4.91
N VAL A 11 -4.43 3.31 -6.23
CA VAL A 11 -3.99 2.26 -7.13
C VAL A 11 -3.32 2.90 -8.33
N GLU A 12 -2.09 2.47 -8.62
CA GLU A 12 -1.36 2.84 -9.83
C GLU A 12 -1.16 1.60 -10.69
N LEU A 13 -1.58 1.67 -11.95
CA LEU A 13 -1.22 0.67 -12.94
C LEU A 13 0.16 1.03 -13.52
N VAL A 14 1.14 0.15 -13.37
CA VAL A 14 2.44 0.26 -14.05
C VAL A 14 2.17 0.27 -15.55
N ARG A 15 2.49 1.40 -16.19
CA ARG A 15 2.30 1.53 -17.64
C ARG A 15 3.24 0.59 -18.39
N GLU A 16 2.80 0.17 -19.56
CA GLU A 16 3.59 -0.66 -20.46
C GLU A 16 4.96 -0.03 -20.75
N GLY A 17 6.00 -0.86 -20.76
CA GLY A 17 7.39 -0.41 -20.96
C GLY A 17 8.04 0.27 -19.75
N ARG A 18 7.33 0.46 -18.63
CA ARG A 18 7.93 0.92 -17.36
C ARG A 18 8.18 -0.22 -16.39
N SER A 19 9.32 -0.15 -15.72
CA SER A 19 9.57 -0.98 -14.54
C SER A 19 8.81 -0.45 -13.32
N LEU A 20 8.58 -1.34 -12.34
CA LEU A 20 8.00 -0.98 -11.05
C LEU A 20 8.77 0.18 -10.38
N GLN A 21 10.11 0.10 -10.39
CA GLN A 21 10.98 1.10 -9.78
C GLN A 21 10.82 2.48 -10.43
N GLN A 22 10.80 2.54 -11.77
CA GLN A 22 10.57 3.79 -12.50
C GLN A 22 9.21 4.41 -12.19
N SER A 23 8.17 3.58 -11.99
CA SER A 23 6.86 4.08 -11.57
C SER A 23 6.90 4.71 -10.17
N MET A 24 7.62 4.08 -9.24
CA MET A 24 7.82 4.64 -7.90
C MET A 24 8.64 5.93 -7.91
N ASP A 25 9.72 5.97 -8.69
CA ASP A 25 10.59 7.15 -8.79
C ASP A 25 9.81 8.35 -9.34
N LEU A 26 9.03 8.15 -10.41
CA LEU A 26 8.11 9.16 -10.94
C LEU A 26 7.13 9.66 -9.88
N ARG A 27 6.52 8.76 -9.11
CA ARG A 27 5.56 9.17 -8.07
C ARG A 27 6.23 9.97 -6.96
N ARG A 28 7.47 9.61 -6.56
CA ARG A 28 8.25 10.41 -5.61
C ARG A 28 8.56 11.81 -6.16
N GLU A 29 9.03 11.90 -7.40
CA GLU A 29 9.38 13.17 -8.05
C GLU A 29 8.19 14.13 -8.15
N HIS A 30 6.98 13.59 -8.32
CA HIS A 30 5.75 14.37 -8.43
C HIS A 30 5.02 14.61 -7.11
N SER A 31 5.48 14.02 -6.00
CA SER A 31 4.86 14.21 -4.69
C SER A 31 5.43 15.46 -4.01
N LEU A 32 4.57 16.42 -3.68
CA LEU A 32 4.95 17.66 -2.96
C LEU A 32 5.19 17.44 -1.45
N GLY A 33 5.46 16.20 -1.03
CA GLY A 33 5.59 15.78 0.37
C GLY A 33 5.82 14.27 0.49
N ALA A 34 5.58 13.71 1.68
CA ALA A 34 5.73 12.27 1.91
C ALA A 34 4.79 11.46 1.01
N VAL A 35 5.34 10.48 0.28
CA VAL A 35 4.55 9.61 -0.60
C VAL A 35 3.53 8.85 0.24
N GLN A 36 2.26 9.03 -0.12
CA GLN A 36 1.15 8.31 0.48
C GLN A 36 1.26 6.83 0.10
N PRO A 37 1.02 5.89 1.03
CA PRO A 37 0.98 4.47 0.68
C PRO A 37 -0.08 4.17 -0.39
N TYR A 38 0.24 3.26 -1.30
CA TYR A 38 -0.59 2.95 -2.48
C TYR A 38 -0.37 1.53 -2.98
N ILE A 39 -1.26 1.05 -3.85
CA ILE A 39 -1.18 -0.26 -4.49
C ILE A 39 -0.61 -0.06 -5.90
N LEU A 40 0.45 -0.78 -6.23
CA LEU A 40 0.98 -0.89 -7.57
C LEU A 40 0.45 -2.16 -8.22
N ALA A 41 -0.27 -2.01 -9.32
CA ALA A 41 -0.73 -3.10 -10.14
C ALA A 41 0.13 -3.22 -11.40
N THR A 42 0.49 -4.44 -11.79
CA THR A 42 1.14 -4.70 -13.09
C THR A 42 0.18 -5.45 -14.00
N GLY A 43 0.33 -5.25 -15.31
CA GLY A 43 -0.51 -5.84 -16.34
C GLY A 43 -1.28 -4.76 -17.09
N THR A 44 -2.53 -5.05 -17.44
CA THR A 44 -3.40 -4.12 -18.15
C THR A 44 -4.64 -3.80 -17.32
N ALA A 45 -5.34 -2.71 -17.66
CA ALA A 45 -6.62 -2.38 -17.02
C ALA A 45 -7.67 -3.51 -17.14
N LYS A 46 -7.55 -4.38 -18.16
CA LYS A 46 -8.42 -5.54 -18.37
C LYS A 46 -7.94 -6.80 -17.66
N LYS A 47 -6.65 -6.88 -17.30
CA LYS A 47 -6.03 -8.06 -16.70
C LYS A 47 -4.85 -7.65 -15.82
N ILE A 48 -5.10 -7.65 -14.52
CA ILE A 48 -4.06 -7.43 -13.51
C ILE A 48 -3.32 -8.75 -13.27
N GLU A 49 -2.00 -8.71 -13.38
CA GLU A 49 -1.14 -9.89 -13.28
C GLU A 49 -0.49 -10.01 -11.91
N SER A 50 -0.13 -8.86 -11.32
CA SER A 50 0.40 -8.80 -9.97
C SER A 50 0.01 -7.51 -9.29
N LEU A 51 0.03 -7.56 -7.95
CA LEU A 51 -0.25 -6.45 -7.07
C LEU A 51 0.91 -6.33 -6.09
N SER A 52 1.30 -5.11 -5.78
CA SER A 52 2.29 -4.78 -4.75
C SER A 52 1.72 -3.65 -3.91
N VAL A 53 2.02 -3.65 -2.62
CA VAL A 53 1.66 -2.56 -1.72
C VAL A 53 2.91 -1.76 -1.43
N VAL A 54 2.89 -0.47 -1.76
CA VAL A 54 4.01 0.44 -1.51
C VAL A 54 3.68 1.30 -0.29
N LEU A 55 4.64 1.35 0.63
CA LEU A 55 4.53 2.01 1.92
C LEU A 55 5.60 3.09 2.00
N GLY A 56 5.19 4.35 1.88
CA GLY A 56 6.11 5.48 1.83
C GLY A 56 7.06 5.40 0.64
N ASP A 57 8.32 5.78 0.86
CA ASP A 57 9.28 5.97 -0.23
C ASP A 57 10.03 4.69 -0.65
N SER A 58 10.12 3.69 0.24
CA SER A 58 11.09 2.60 0.08
C SER A 58 10.58 1.19 0.34
N HIS A 59 9.42 1.02 0.98
CA HIS A 59 8.95 -0.31 1.37
C HIS A 59 7.92 -0.84 0.37
N ILE A 60 8.14 -2.06 -0.13
CA ILE A 60 7.29 -2.70 -1.14
C ILE A 60 6.96 -4.12 -0.69
N ILE A 61 5.69 -4.37 -0.39
CA ILE A 61 5.18 -5.71 -0.13
C ILE A 61 4.64 -6.28 -1.42
N LYS A 62 5.37 -7.22 -2.04
CA LYS A 62 4.90 -7.95 -3.21
C LYS A 62 3.85 -8.96 -2.79
N LEU A 63 2.67 -8.93 -3.42
CA LEU A 63 1.63 -9.91 -3.14
C LEU A 63 1.81 -11.16 -4.02
N PRO A 64 1.29 -12.32 -3.59
CA PRO A 64 1.28 -13.51 -4.44
C PRO A 64 0.60 -13.25 -5.79
N ARG A 65 1.05 -13.94 -6.84
CA ARG A 65 0.39 -13.89 -8.15
C ARG A 65 -1.07 -14.30 -8.04
N GLY A 66 -1.96 -13.62 -8.77
CA GLY A 66 -3.40 -13.87 -8.70
C GLY A 66 -4.07 -13.39 -7.40
N CYS A 67 -3.37 -12.63 -6.55
CA CYS A 67 -3.97 -12.00 -5.38
C CYS A 67 -5.13 -11.09 -5.79
N LEU A 68 -6.26 -11.20 -5.08
CA LEU A 68 -7.41 -10.35 -5.32
C LEU A 68 -7.13 -8.90 -4.86
N PRO A 69 -7.71 -7.89 -5.53
CA PRO A 69 -7.58 -6.48 -5.12
C PRO A 69 -7.96 -6.23 -3.66
N LEU A 70 -9.01 -6.90 -3.18
CA LEU A 70 -9.45 -6.78 -1.78
C LEU A 70 -8.35 -7.18 -0.78
N ARG A 71 -7.54 -8.19 -1.12
CA ARG A 71 -6.43 -8.61 -0.27
C ARG A 71 -5.28 -7.60 -0.29
N ALA A 72 -5.07 -6.90 -1.41
CA ALA A 72 -4.10 -5.81 -1.46
C ALA A 72 -4.53 -4.62 -0.57
N VAL A 73 -5.83 -4.29 -0.58
CA VAL A 73 -6.39 -3.28 0.31
C VAL A 73 -6.27 -3.70 1.78
N ASP A 74 -6.57 -4.95 2.12
CA ASP A 74 -6.38 -5.50 3.49
C ASP A 74 -4.93 -5.37 3.96
N VAL A 75 -3.95 -5.74 3.11
CA VAL A 75 -2.52 -5.61 3.44
C VAL A 75 -2.12 -4.15 3.63
N LEU A 76 -2.59 -3.25 2.76
CA LEU A 76 -2.30 -1.82 2.87
C LEU A 76 -2.87 -1.20 4.15
N ILE A 77 -4.08 -1.59 4.54
CA ILE A 77 -4.67 -1.19 5.83
C ILE A 77 -3.83 -1.73 6.99
N LYS A 78 -3.47 -3.01 6.99
CA LYS A 78 -2.66 -3.60 8.07
C LYS A 78 -1.28 -2.97 8.19
N ALA A 79 -0.66 -2.65 7.05
CA ALA A 79 0.63 -1.99 6.99
C ALA A 79 0.58 -0.57 7.57
N HIS A 80 -0.51 0.18 7.36
CA HIS A 80 -0.74 1.47 8.02
C HIS A 80 -0.55 1.37 9.54
N TRP A 81 -1.21 0.39 10.15
CA TRP A 81 -1.21 0.17 11.60
C TRP A 81 0.14 -0.32 12.10
N ALA A 82 0.79 -1.22 11.35
CA ALA A 82 2.09 -1.75 11.72
C ALA A 82 3.21 -0.70 11.64
N LEU A 83 3.18 0.18 10.63
CA LEU A 83 4.28 1.09 10.29
C LEU A 83 4.00 2.56 10.56
N SER A 84 2.82 2.89 11.12
CA SER A 84 2.40 4.28 11.33
C SER A 84 2.52 5.14 10.07
N SER A 85 2.16 4.57 8.91
CA SER A 85 2.28 5.25 7.62
C SER A 85 1.38 6.49 7.56
N HIS A 86 1.84 7.57 6.93
CA HIS A 86 1.06 8.80 6.86
C HIS A 86 0.04 8.74 5.71
N PHE A 87 -1.25 8.77 6.05
CA PHE A 87 -2.34 8.91 5.09
C PHE A 87 -2.99 10.30 5.15
N CYS A 88 -3.57 10.75 4.04
CA CYS A 88 -4.35 11.98 3.99
C CYS A 88 -5.61 11.86 4.88
N LEU A 89 -6.18 13.00 5.25
CA LEU A 89 -7.23 13.07 6.28
C LEU A 89 -8.47 12.23 5.92
N GLY A 90 -8.87 12.20 4.65
CA GLY A 90 -10.00 11.38 4.19
C GLY A 90 -9.80 9.90 4.49
N TRP A 91 -8.58 9.40 4.25
CA TRP A 91 -8.23 8.01 4.52
C TRP A 91 -8.10 7.69 6.00
N LYS A 92 -7.61 8.62 6.82
CA LYS A 92 -7.61 8.46 8.28
C LYS A 92 -9.01 8.15 8.82
N ASN A 93 -10.04 8.81 8.30
CA ASN A 93 -11.43 8.54 8.70
C ASN A 93 -11.92 7.16 8.24
N THR A 94 -11.65 6.78 6.99
CA THR A 94 -11.99 5.45 6.47
C THR A 94 -11.28 4.34 7.24
N PHE A 95 -9.98 4.48 7.53
CA PHE A 95 -9.25 3.49 8.31
C PHE A 95 -9.74 3.42 9.76
N ARG A 96 -10.07 4.56 10.37
CA ARG A 96 -10.69 4.58 11.69
C ARG A 96 -12.01 3.80 11.68
N PHE A 97 -12.87 4.05 10.70
CA PHE A 97 -14.13 3.33 10.53
C PHE A 97 -13.91 1.82 10.39
N LEU A 98 -13.06 1.40 9.43
CA LEU A 98 -12.75 -0.01 9.19
C LEU A 98 -12.16 -0.67 10.44
N SER A 99 -11.32 0.05 11.17
CA SER A 99 -10.67 -0.46 12.36
C SER A 99 -11.66 -0.72 13.47
N THR A 100 -12.53 0.24 13.77
CA THR A 100 -13.54 0.07 14.82
C THR A 100 -14.62 -0.96 14.44
N HIS A 101 -15.10 -0.94 13.20
CA HIS A 101 -16.33 -1.66 12.84
C HIS A 101 -16.09 -3.00 12.16
N ILE A 102 -15.00 -3.14 11.39
CA ILE A 102 -14.71 -4.37 10.64
C ILE A 102 -13.67 -5.19 11.39
N TYR A 103 -12.53 -4.58 11.70
CA TYR A 103 -11.44 -5.27 12.38
C TYR A 103 -11.60 -5.31 13.91
N LYS A 104 -12.60 -4.60 14.46
CA LYS A 104 -12.89 -4.50 15.90
C LYS A 104 -11.65 -4.14 16.73
N LEU A 105 -10.84 -3.24 16.19
CA LEU A 105 -9.62 -2.77 16.81
C LEU A 105 -9.94 -1.69 17.85
N PRO A 106 -9.42 -1.82 19.08
CA PRO A 106 -9.57 -0.77 20.07
C PRO A 106 -8.84 0.50 19.59
N LEU A 107 -9.54 1.64 19.62
CA LEU A 107 -9.01 2.93 19.18
C LEU A 107 -8.01 3.54 20.18
N GLU A 108 -7.87 2.94 21.37
CA GLU A 108 -7.06 3.46 22.46
C GLU A 108 -6.00 2.43 22.92
N ASN A 109 -4.74 2.87 22.87
CA ASN A 109 -3.64 2.49 23.77
C ASN A 109 -3.05 1.07 23.84
N GLU A 110 -3.47 0.07 23.06
CA GLU A 110 -2.63 -1.13 22.87
C GLU A 110 -1.70 -0.98 21.65
N ARG A 111 -0.63 -0.24 21.92
CA ARG A 111 0.55 -0.03 21.08
C ARG A 111 1.12 -1.36 20.58
N LEU A 112 1.24 -1.45 19.26
CA LEU A 112 2.20 -2.26 18.49
C LEU A 112 2.23 -3.79 18.69
N SER A 113 1.81 -4.39 19.80
CA SER A 113 2.12 -5.80 20.11
C SER A 113 1.40 -6.79 19.18
N THR A 114 0.08 -6.63 18.96
CA THR A 114 -0.70 -7.47 18.04
C THR A 114 -0.28 -7.25 16.59
N PHE A 115 0.06 -6.00 16.24
CA PHE A 115 0.52 -5.64 14.90
C PHE A 115 1.97 -6.05 14.65
N THR A 116 2.81 -6.22 15.67
CA THR A 116 4.18 -6.71 15.50
C THR A 116 4.15 -8.16 15.02
N ALA A 117 3.22 -8.98 15.50
CA ALA A 117 3.07 -10.36 15.03
C ALA A 117 2.57 -10.40 13.57
N GLU A 118 1.54 -9.62 13.23
CA GLU A 118 1.02 -9.59 11.86
C GLU A 118 1.98 -8.86 10.90
N TYR A 119 2.73 -7.87 11.36
CA TYR A 119 3.83 -7.24 10.63
C TYR A 119 4.95 -8.23 10.39
N LYS A 120 5.43 -8.96 11.41
CA LYS A 120 6.41 -10.04 11.22
C LYS A 120 5.91 -11.07 10.23
N LYS A 121 4.61 -11.41 10.25
CA LYS A 121 3.99 -12.30 9.29
C LYS A 121 3.98 -11.71 7.87
N LEU A 122 3.61 -10.45 7.70
CA LEU A 122 3.61 -9.75 6.41
C LEU A 122 5.03 -9.60 5.86
N MET A 123 6.01 -9.27 6.70
CA MET A 123 7.42 -9.18 6.34
C MET A 123 8.03 -10.57 6.10
N SER A 124 7.56 -11.62 6.76
CA SER A 124 8.01 -12.99 6.46
C SER A 124 7.53 -13.50 5.08
N ILE A 125 6.52 -12.86 4.48
CA ILE A 125 6.17 -13.09 3.06
C ILE A 125 7.28 -12.56 2.14
N GLU A 126 8.11 -11.59 2.58
CA GLU A 126 9.27 -11.11 1.80
C GLU A 126 10.42 -12.13 1.74
N VAL A 127 10.49 -13.10 2.67
CA VAL A 127 11.63 -14.04 2.77
C VAL A 127 11.42 -15.31 1.93
N ASP A 128 10.17 -15.62 1.57
CA ASP A 128 9.87 -16.84 0.83
C ASP A 128 9.89 -16.59 -0.69
N LYS A 129 11.11 -16.50 -1.24
CA LYS A 129 11.48 -16.88 -2.62
C LYS A 129 12.99 -16.82 -2.83
N SER A 130 13.63 -17.93 -2.49
CA SER A 130 14.70 -18.50 -3.32
C SER A 130 14.16 -18.89 -4.70
#